data_AF-A0A3A6HWM1-F1
#
_entry.id   AF-A0A3A6HWM1-F1
#
_cell.length_a   1.000
_cell.length_b   1.000
_cell.length_c   1.000
_cell.angle_alpha   90.00
_cell.angle_beta   90.00
_cell.angle_gamma   90.00
#
_symmetry.space_group_name_H-M   'P 1'
#
loop_
_entity.id
_entity.type
_entity.pdbx_description
1 polymer ?
#
loop_
_entity_poly.entity_id
_entity_poly.type
_entity_poly.pdbx_seq_one_letter_code
_entity_poly.pdbx_strand_id
1 'polypeptide(L)'
;MKFTTIGPVVMCVMLILTACNPMSENLESESHLSDVSASESNSADMKTETIDNETWYYIETESQLRSIADSDTTLAQNYIQHKDIELTSEWISIGDDEHPFTGKYNGNGYTISGLCYPVGEKKYTGLFGYSKGGEMYNITLISPDTTNADGAHNGAIVAICLDGGGSYDNTVLDKEPSVPEG
;
A
#
# COMPACT_ATOMS: atom_id res chain seq x y z
N MET A 1 42.87 26.80 5.13
CA MET A 1 43.03 25.78 6.19
C MET A 1 41.74 24.99 6.30
N LYS A 2 41.85 23.69 6.55
CA LYS A 2 40.79 22.67 6.55
C LYS A 2 39.88 22.73 7.80
N PHE A 3 38.80 21.93 7.73
CA PHE A 3 37.91 21.36 8.76
C PHE A 3 36.61 22.15 9.04
N THR A 4 35.40 21.68 8.71
CA THR A 4 34.63 20.44 9.00
C THR A 4 33.64 20.68 10.16
N THR A 5 32.35 20.61 9.80
CA THR A 5 31.12 20.18 10.51
C THR A 5 30.85 20.60 11.97
N ILE A 6 29.64 21.09 12.24
CA ILE A 6 28.77 20.72 13.40
C ILE A 6 27.32 21.15 13.03
N GLY A 7 26.38 20.21 13.00
CA GLY A 7 24.94 20.53 13.05
C GLY A 7 24.44 20.61 14.50
N PRO A 8 23.24 21.14 14.79
CA PRO A 8 22.64 21.00 16.11
C PRO A 8 21.41 20.07 16.10
N VAL A 9 21.53 18.99 16.88
CA VAL A 9 20.44 18.22 17.49
C VAL A 9 20.07 18.93 18.80
N VAL A 10 18.91 19.57 18.89
CA VAL A 10 18.36 20.20 20.11
C VAL A 10 16.84 20.35 19.86
N MET A 11 15.86 19.96 20.69
CA MET A 11 15.82 19.70 22.12
C MET A 11 14.58 18.85 22.42
N CYS A 12 14.74 17.76 23.16
CA CYS A 12 13.65 17.07 23.82
C CYS A 12 13.29 17.86 25.10
N VAL A 13 12.02 18.24 25.26
CA VAL A 13 11.53 19.00 26.42
C VAL A 13 11.10 18.00 27.49
N MET A 14 11.96 17.76 28.49
CA MET A 14 11.58 17.09 29.74
C MET A 14 11.33 18.13 30.83
N LEU A 15 10.06 18.30 31.19
CA LEU A 15 9.62 19.02 32.38
C LEU A 15 9.63 18.05 33.57
N ILE A 16 10.54 18.29 34.51
CA ILE A 16 10.62 17.57 35.78
C ILE A 16 10.00 18.47 36.86
N LEU A 17 8.98 17.97 37.57
CA LEU A 17 8.47 18.55 38.81
C LEU A 17 8.29 17.43 39.83
N THR A 18 9.05 17.52 40.92
CA THR A 18 9.15 16.53 42.02
C THR A 18 8.45 17.06 43.27
N ALA A 19 7.64 16.25 43.96
CA ALA A 19 7.37 16.40 45.39
C ALA A 19 6.90 15.11 46.09
N CYS A 20 7.75 14.61 46.99
CA CYS A 20 7.55 13.91 48.28
C CYS A 20 6.50 12.77 48.50
N ASN A 21 7.04 11.56 48.74
CA ASN A 21 7.04 10.75 49.99
C ASN A 21 6.54 9.27 49.85
N PRO A 22 7.09 8.30 50.63
CA PRO A 22 7.15 6.88 50.26
C PRO A 22 6.20 5.96 51.04
N MET A 23 5.85 4.79 50.45
CA MET A 23 5.49 3.58 51.19
C MET A 23 5.60 2.32 50.30
N SER A 24 6.20 1.29 50.87
CA SER A 24 6.44 -0.10 50.45
C SER A 24 5.37 -0.76 49.55
N GLU A 25 5.75 -1.57 48.55
CA GLU A 25 5.88 -3.04 48.67
C GLU A 25 6.60 -3.65 47.45
N ASN A 26 7.36 -4.71 47.74
CA ASN A 26 8.22 -5.50 46.87
C ASN A 26 7.43 -6.58 46.12
N LEU A 27 7.67 -6.78 44.83
CA LEU A 27 7.53 -8.09 44.17
C LEU A 27 8.41 -8.14 42.91
N GLU A 28 9.44 -8.98 42.99
CA GLU A 28 10.33 -9.35 41.91
C GLU A 28 9.58 -10.16 40.84
N SER A 29 9.76 -9.80 39.57
CA SER A 29 9.77 -10.78 38.48
C SER A 29 10.61 -10.26 37.32
N GLU A 30 11.90 -10.59 37.35
CA GLU A 30 12.75 -10.58 36.16
C GLU A 30 12.26 -11.70 35.22
N SER A 31 11.77 -11.35 34.03
CA SER A 31 11.69 -12.29 32.92
C SER A 31 11.99 -11.59 31.59
N HIS A 32 13.28 -11.57 31.30
CA HIS A 32 13.89 -12.06 30.06
C HIS A 32 13.28 -11.59 28.72
N LEU A 33 13.98 -10.61 28.13
CA LEU A 33 14.37 -10.51 26.73
C LEU A 33 13.67 -11.46 25.74
N SER A 34 12.75 -10.90 24.93
CA SER A 34 12.87 -10.96 23.47
C SER A 34 12.06 -9.80 22.92
N ASP A 35 12.75 -8.70 22.63
CA ASP A 35 12.21 -7.67 21.75
C ASP A 35 12.03 -8.31 20.37
N VAL A 36 10.85 -8.88 20.13
CA VAL A 36 10.40 -9.17 18.78
C VAL A 36 10.03 -7.80 18.21
N SER A 37 10.86 -7.39 17.27
CA SER A 37 10.80 -6.12 16.58
C SER A 37 9.35 -5.79 16.22
N ALA A 38 8.95 -4.57 16.61
CA ALA A 38 7.81 -3.90 16.01
C ALA A 38 7.89 -4.08 14.50
N SER A 39 6.78 -4.50 13.90
CA SER A 39 6.59 -4.54 12.45
C SER A 39 6.70 -3.11 11.94
N GLU A 40 7.91 -2.71 11.54
CA GLU A 40 8.14 -1.45 10.86
C GLU A 40 7.43 -1.49 9.50
N SER A 41 6.60 -0.48 9.26
CA SER A 41 5.83 -0.27 8.04
C SER A 41 6.72 -0.37 6.80
N ASN A 42 6.39 -1.29 5.89
CA ASN A 42 7.14 -1.58 4.64
C ASN A 42 7.16 -0.42 3.61
N SER A 43 6.68 0.77 3.97
CA SER A 43 6.72 1.97 3.11
C SER A 43 8.11 2.63 3.04
N ALA A 44 9.02 2.37 4.00
CA ALA A 44 10.27 3.13 4.14
C ALA A 44 11.36 2.82 3.08
N ASP A 45 11.25 1.70 2.35
CA ASP A 45 12.31 1.20 1.45
C ASP A 45 11.95 1.29 -0.05
N MET A 46 10.85 1.95 -0.42
CA MET A 46 10.53 2.15 -1.84
C MET A 46 11.54 3.09 -2.49
N LYS A 47 12.14 2.64 -3.61
CA LYS A 47 12.88 3.53 -4.50
C LYS A 47 11.93 4.60 -5.04
N THR A 48 12.48 5.77 -5.31
CA THR A 48 11.73 6.89 -5.86
C THR A 48 12.42 7.48 -7.08
N GLU A 49 11.62 8.08 -7.93
CA GLU A 49 12.09 8.96 -9.00
C GLU A 49 11.27 10.24 -9.07
N THR A 50 11.82 11.26 -9.71
CA THR A 50 11.09 12.51 -9.97
C THR A 50 10.78 12.61 -11.45
N ILE A 51 9.49 12.64 -11.79
CA ILE A 51 8.96 12.83 -13.15
C ILE A 51 8.07 14.07 -13.10
N ASP A 52 8.32 15.04 -13.99
CA ASP A 52 7.54 16.28 -14.09
C ASP A 52 7.32 17.01 -12.76
N ASN A 53 8.37 17.04 -11.92
CA ASN A 53 8.38 17.64 -10.57
C ASN A 53 7.47 16.94 -9.54
N GLU A 54 6.98 15.74 -9.83
CA GLU A 54 6.27 14.88 -8.88
C GLU A 54 7.17 13.71 -8.45
N THR A 55 7.05 13.28 -7.19
CA THR A 55 7.74 12.09 -6.69
C THR A 55 6.91 10.85 -7.01
N TRP A 56 7.54 9.84 -7.60
CA TRP A 56 6.94 8.55 -7.93
C TRP A 56 7.63 7.44 -7.16
N TYR A 57 6.85 6.59 -6.50
CA TYR A 57 7.32 5.47 -5.71
C TYR A 57 7.25 4.17 -6.53
N TYR A 58 8.34 3.40 -6.50
CA TYR A 58 8.42 2.16 -7.27
C TYR A 58 7.66 1.04 -6.59
N ILE A 59 6.86 0.35 -7.39
CA ILE A 59 6.26 -0.93 -7.04
C ILE A 59 7.04 -2.03 -7.76
N GLU A 60 7.85 -2.78 -7.01
CA GLU A 60 8.66 -3.91 -7.47
C GLU A 60 8.22 -5.24 -6.82
N THR A 61 7.32 -5.20 -5.82
CA THR A 61 6.88 -6.38 -5.05
C THR A 61 5.42 -6.31 -4.65
N GLU A 62 4.81 -7.47 -4.37
CA GLU A 62 3.43 -7.56 -3.84
C GLU A 62 3.28 -6.76 -2.54
N SER A 63 4.25 -6.83 -1.62
CA SER A 63 4.21 -6.10 -0.33
C SER A 63 4.15 -4.59 -0.55
N GLN A 64 4.95 -4.08 -1.48
CA GLN A 64 4.93 -2.68 -1.87
C GLN A 64 3.57 -2.27 -2.45
N LEU A 65 2.99 -3.08 -3.34
CA LEU A 65 1.65 -2.83 -3.89
C LEU A 65 0.57 -2.79 -2.80
N ARG A 66 0.62 -3.71 -1.83
CA ARG A 66 -0.33 -3.75 -0.70
C ARG A 66 -0.20 -2.53 0.21
N SER A 67 1.02 -2.05 0.45
CA SER A 67 1.27 -0.91 1.34
C SER A 67 0.64 0.41 0.89
N ILE A 68 0.18 0.51 -0.36
CA ILE A 68 -0.58 1.69 -0.83
C ILE A 68 -1.82 1.92 0.04
N ALA A 69 -2.46 0.84 0.52
CA ALA A 69 -3.66 0.90 1.35
C ALA A 69 -3.39 1.16 2.85
N ASP A 70 -2.13 1.33 3.28
CA ASP A 70 -1.78 1.40 4.72
C ASP A 70 -2.30 2.67 5.42
N SER A 71 -2.42 3.80 4.70
CA SER A 71 -2.84 5.08 5.28
C SER A 71 -3.32 6.08 4.22
N ASP A 72 -4.00 7.14 4.65
CA ASP A 72 -4.33 8.29 3.78
C ASP A 72 -3.10 8.92 3.13
N THR A 73 -1.95 8.87 3.81
CA THR A 73 -0.70 9.43 3.28
C THR A 73 -0.17 8.61 2.11
N THR A 74 -0.26 7.28 2.17
CA THR A 74 0.14 6.39 1.06
C THR A 74 -0.89 6.42 -0.05
N LEU A 75 -2.19 6.47 0.26
CA LEU A 75 -3.29 6.57 -0.72
C LEU A 75 -3.23 7.84 -1.59
N ALA A 76 -2.50 8.86 -1.17
CA ALA A 76 -2.32 10.13 -1.89
C ALA A 76 -1.01 10.21 -2.72
N GLN A 77 -0.13 9.21 -2.67
CA GLN A 77 1.14 9.23 -3.40
C GLN A 77 1.00 8.76 -4.86
N ASN A 78 2.01 9.06 -5.67
CA ASN A 78 2.12 8.56 -7.03
C ASN A 78 3.00 7.30 -7.09
N TYR A 79 2.56 6.29 -7.82
CA TYR A 79 3.20 4.99 -7.91
C TYR A 79 3.42 4.57 -9.36
N ILE A 80 4.58 3.94 -9.62
CA ILE A 80 4.92 3.39 -10.92
C ILE A 80 5.48 1.98 -10.76
N GLN A 81 4.95 1.02 -11.53
CA GLN A 81 5.47 -0.34 -11.51
C GLN A 81 6.83 -0.45 -12.20
N HIS A 82 7.70 -1.28 -11.65
CA HIS A 82 9.01 -1.62 -12.22
C HIS A 82 9.23 -3.13 -12.39
N LYS A 83 8.23 -3.95 -12.04
CA LYS A 83 8.22 -5.40 -12.21
C LYS A 83 6.80 -5.91 -12.39
N ASP A 84 6.70 -7.10 -12.98
CA ASP A 84 5.49 -7.92 -12.88
C ASP A 84 5.27 -8.33 -11.44
N ILE A 85 4.01 -8.28 -10.99
CA ILE A 85 3.60 -8.59 -9.63
C ILE A 85 2.63 -9.77 -9.64
N GLU A 86 2.99 -10.83 -8.93
CA GLU A 86 2.08 -11.95 -8.64
C GLU A 86 1.48 -11.74 -7.25
N LEU A 87 0.15 -11.67 -7.17
CA LEU A 87 -0.59 -11.67 -5.91
C LEU A 87 -0.73 -13.11 -5.43
N THR A 88 -0.16 -13.41 -4.27
CA THR A 88 -0.03 -14.79 -3.76
C THR A 88 -1.10 -15.15 -2.72
N SER A 89 -1.92 -14.18 -2.33
CA SER A 89 -2.95 -14.33 -1.31
C SER A 89 -4.15 -13.44 -1.62
N GLU A 90 -5.25 -13.69 -0.91
CA GLU A 90 -6.48 -12.90 -1.01
C GLU A 90 -6.18 -11.39 -0.99
N TRP A 91 -6.80 -10.70 -1.94
CA TRP A 91 -6.62 -9.28 -2.17
C TRP A 91 -7.62 -8.49 -1.35
N ILE A 92 -7.12 -7.44 -0.69
CA ILE A 92 -7.96 -6.40 -0.11
C ILE A 92 -7.82 -5.18 -1.01
N SER A 93 -8.95 -4.70 -1.49
CA SER A 93 -9.01 -3.61 -2.47
C SER A 93 -8.32 -2.34 -1.95
N ILE A 94 -7.56 -1.64 -2.80
CA ILE A 94 -6.90 -0.37 -2.42
C ILE A 94 -7.94 0.75 -2.35
N GLY A 95 -8.07 1.36 -1.17
CA GLY A 95 -8.98 2.48 -0.90
C GLY A 95 -10.43 2.06 -0.72
N ASP A 96 -11.15 2.79 0.14
CA ASP A 96 -12.57 2.60 0.44
C ASP A 96 -13.32 3.96 0.49
N ASP A 97 -14.60 3.94 0.84
CA ASP A 97 -15.44 5.15 0.87
C ASP A 97 -15.06 6.13 1.99
N GLU A 98 -14.35 5.68 3.02
CA GLU A 98 -13.81 6.53 4.09
C GLU A 98 -12.42 7.07 3.74
N HIS A 99 -11.57 6.23 3.14
CA HIS A 99 -10.17 6.49 2.79
C HIS A 99 -9.95 6.20 1.29
N PRO A 100 -10.38 7.10 0.38
CA PRO A 100 -10.29 6.86 -1.05
C PRO A 100 -8.85 6.98 -1.56
N PHE A 101 -8.50 6.21 -2.58
CA PHE A 101 -7.28 6.44 -3.35
C PHE A 101 -7.38 7.77 -4.12
N THR A 102 -6.43 8.67 -3.89
CA THR A 102 -6.40 10.03 -4.45
C THR A 102 -5.13 10.33 -5.24
N GLY A 103 -4.14 9.44 -5.20
CA GLY A 103 -2.90 9.55 -5.94
C GLY A 103 -2.99 9.05 -7.38
N LYS A 104 -1.83 8.75 -7.98
CA LYS A 104 -1.73 8.20 -9.34
C LYS A 104 -1.06 6.83 -9.32
N TYR A 105 -1.53 5.90 -10.13
CA TYR A 105 -0.92 4.60 -10.32
C TYR A 105 -0.69 4.33 -11.81
N ASN A 106 0.57 4.20 -12.20
CA ASN A 106 0.98 3.87 -13.56
C ASN A 106 1.51 2.43 -13.61
N GLY A 107 0.82 1.55 -14.35
CA GLY A 107 1.23 0.16 -14.49
C GLY A 107 2.48 -0.04 -15.35
N ASN A 108 2.92 0.99 -16.09
CA ASN A 108 4.21 1.06 -16.79
C ASN A 108 4.51 -0.14 -17.72
N GLY A 109 3.47 -0.76 -18.27
CA GLY A 109 3.58 -1.92 -19.16
C GLY A 109 3.90 -3.25 -18.45
N TYR A 110 3.99 -3.26 -17.12
CA TYR A 110 4.09 -4.48 -16.32
C TYR A 110 2.72 -5.06 -15.99
N THR A 111 2.72 -6.32 -15.58
CA THR A 111 1.50 -7.09 -15.31
C THR A 111 1.28 -7.30 -13.82
N ILE A 112 0.01 -7.42 -13.46
CA ILE A 112 -0.42 -7.91 -12.14
C ILE A 112 -1.27 -9.16 -12.37
N SER A 113 -0.96 -10.25 -11.69
CA SER A 113 -1.70 -11.53 -11.80
C SER A 113 -2.11 -12.07 -10.44
N GLY A 114 -3.03 -13.04 -10.41
CA GLY A 114 -3.42 -13.73 -9.17
C GLY A 114 -4.42 -12.96 -8.31
N LEU A 115 -5.08 -11.93 -8.86
CA LEU A 115 -6.11 -11.18 -8.16
C LEU A 115 -7.28 -12.12 -7.81
N CYS A 116 -7.50 -12.35 -6.51
CA CYS A 116 -8.63 -13.09 -5.98
C CYS A 116 -9.07 -12.44 -4.66
N TYR A 117 -10.33 -12.64 -4.26
CA TYR A 117 -10.92 -11.95 -3.12
C TYR A 117 -11.30 -12.91 -1.98
N PRO A 118 -11.27 -12.45 -0.72
CA PRO A 118 -11.82 -13.22 0.39
C PRO A 118 -13.33 -13.46 0.21
N VAL A 119 -13.79 -14.62 0.68
CA VAL A 119 -15.21 -14.99 0.59
C VAL A 119 -16.06 -13.99 1.38
N GLY A 120 -17.01 -13.36 0.69
CA GLY A 120 -17.97 -12.45 1.32
C GLY A 120 -17.43 -11.03 1.50
N GLU A 121 -16.43 -10.60 0.72
CA GLU A 121 -16.13 -9.17 0.54
C GLU A 121 -17.34 -8.48 -0.13
N LYS A 122 -17.92 -7.49 0.57
CA LYS A 122 -19.28 -7.00 0.24
C LYS A 122 -19.35 -5.63 -0.41
N LYS A 123 -18.23 -4.92 -0.55
CA LYS A 123 -18.23 -3.54 -1.07
C LYS A 123 -17.00 -3.26 -1.91
N TYR A 124 -17.24 -2.69 -3.09
CA TYR A 124 -16.25 -2.07 -3.97
C TYR A 124 -15.05 -2.96 -4.30
N THR A 125 -15.29 -4.01 -5.08
CA THR A 125 -14.27 -5.02 -5.31
C THR A 125 -13.51 -4.75 -6.61
N GLY A 126 -12.19 -4.58 -6.51
CA GLY A 126 -11.27 -4.30 -7.61
C GLY A 126 -9.81 -4.35 -7.15
N LEU A 127 -8.85 -4.14 -8.05
CA LEU A 127 -7.48 -3.84 -7.59
C LEU A 127 -7.51 -2.60 -6.68
N PHE A 128 -8.27 -1.59 -7.12
CA PHE A 128 -8.71 -0.45 -6.32
C PHE A 128 -10.19 -0.58 -5.98
N GLY A 129 -10.55 -0.39 -4.72
CA GLY A 129 -11.95 -0.43 -4.31
C GLY A 129 -12.63 0.89 -4.63
N TYR A 130 -12.07 1.96 -4.07
CA TYR A 130 -12.64 3.28 -4.17
C TYR A 130 -11.57 4.33 -4.47
N SER A 131 -11.80 5.13 -5.51
CA SER A 131 -10.96 6.27 -5.86
C SER A 131 -11.76 7.55 -5.99
N LYS A 132 -11.16 8.66 -5.57
CA LYS A 132 -11.74 10.01 -5.64
C LYS A 132 -10.68 10.99 -6.11
N GLY A 133 -10.78 11.43 -7.37
CA GLY A 133 -9.75 12.26 -8.00
C GLY A 133 -8.44 11.54 -8.34
N GLY A 134 -8.30 10.25 -8.00
CA GLY A 134 -7.12 9.46 -8.33
C GLY A 134 -7.12 8.96 -9.77
N GLU A 135 -5.92 8.64 -10.28
CA GLU A 135 -5.72 8.17 -11.65
C GLU A 135 -5.07 6.79 -11.67
N MET A 136 -5.61 5.86 -12.45
CA MET A 136 -5.07 4.51 -12.59
C MET A 136 -4.98 4.15 -14.08
N TYR A 137 -3.77 3.98 -14.59
CA TYR A 137 -3.56 3.82 -16.03
C TYR A 137 -2.38 2.93 -16.38
N ASN A 138 -2.37 2.44 -17.62
CA ASN A 138 -1.38 1.48 -18.14
C ASN A 138 -1.24 0.19 -17.31
N ILE A 139 -2.30 -0.20 -16.59
CA ILE A 139 -2.34 -1.42 -15.78
C ILE A 139 -2.74 -2.58 -16.67
N THR A 140 -1.98 -3.68 -16.61
CA THR A 140 -2.37 -4.95 -17.23
C THR A 140 -2.67 -5.98 -16.14
N LEU A 141 -3.94 -6.35 -15.99
CA LEU A 141 -4.37 -7.46 -15.12
C LEU A 141 -4.46 -8.75 -15.92
N ILE A 142 -3.92 -9.84 -15.37
CA ILE A 142 -4.02 -11.18 -15.96
C ILE A 142 -4.92 -12.06 -15.10
N SER A 143 -6.00 -12.55 -15.72
CA SER A 143 -6.91 -13.56 -15.18
C SER A 143 -7.45 -13.25 -13.78
N PRO A 144 -8.04 -12.06 -13.54
CA PRO A 144 -8.60 -11.76 -12.23
C PRO A 144 -9.74 -12.73 -11.89
N ASP A 145 -9.64 -13.41 -10.75
CA ASP A 145 -10.69 -14.26 -10.21
C ASP A 145 -11.64 -13.43 -9.35
N THR A 146 -12.74 -13.00 -9.95
CA THR A 146 -13.78 -12.22 -9.28
C THR A 146 -14.89 -13.11 -8.70
N THR A 147 -14.74 -14.44 -8.63
CA THR A 147 -15.83 -15.34 -8.20
C THR A 147 -16.25 -15.14 -6.75
N ASN A 148 -15.33 -14.70 -5.89
CA ASN A 148 -15.59 -14.40 -4.48
C ASN A 148 -16.09 -12.96 -4.23
N ALA A 149 -16.15 -12.12 -5.27
CA ALA A 149 -16.65 -10.75 -5.16
C ALA A 149 -18.19 -10.76 -5.07
N ASP A 150 -18.74 -10.42 -3.90
CA ASP A 150 -20.20 -10.37 -3.65
C ASP A 150 -20.72 -8.91 -3.55
N GLY A 151 -19.90 -7.94 -3.95
CA GLY A 151 -20.22 -6.51 -3.88
C GLY A 151 -21.18 -6.01 -4.96
N ALA A 152 -21.89 -4.92 -4.67
CA ALA A 152 -22.80 -4.25 -5.62
C ALA A 152 -22.07 -3.51 -6.76
N HIS A 153 -20.78 -3.24 -6.60
CA HIS A 153 -19.92 -2.56 -7.57
C HIS A 153 -18.60 -3.30 -7.62
N ASN A 154 -18.38 -4.03 -8.72
CA ASN A 154 -17.19 -4.83 -8.94
C ASN A 154 -16.57 -4.40 -10.27
N GLY A 155 -15.28 -4.09 -10.26
CA GLY A 155 -14.52 -3.76 -11.46
C GLY A 155 -13.09 -4.21 -11.27
N ALA A 156 -12.57 -5.04 -12.19
CA ALA A 156 -11.26 -5.68 -12.02
C ALA A 156 -10.14 -4.68 -11.69
N ILE A 157 -10.13 -3.51 -12.33
CA ILE A 157 -9.18 -2.42 -12.04
C ILE A 157 -9.69 -1.55 -10.88
N VAL A 158 -10.89 -0.99 -11.02
CA VAL A 158 -11.50 -0.15 -9.98
C VAL A 158 -13.00 -0.38 -9.91
N ALA A 159 -13.55 -0.44 -8.70
CA ALA A 159 -14.99 -0.56 -8.51
C ALA A 159 -15.74 0.80 -8.57
N ILE A 160 -15.22 1.84 -7.90
CA ILE A 160 -15.79 3.20 -7.94
C ILE A 160 -14.70 4.24 -8.19
N CYS A 161 -14.98 5.18 -9.11
CA CYS A 161 -14.14 6.34 -9.38
C CYS A 161 -15.01 7.61 -9.42
N LEU A 162 -14.67 8.61 -8.60
CA LEU A 162 -15.40 9.88 -8.45
C LEU A 162 -14.50 11.12 -8.65
N ASP A 163 -15.11 12.30 -8.72
CA ASP A 163 -14.48 13.62 -8.66
C ASP A 163 -13.38 13.88 -9.70
N GLY A 164 -13.57 13.38 -10.93
CA GLY A 164 -12.73 13.72 -12.08
C GLY A 164 -11.42 12.95 -12.19
N GLY A 165 -11.18 11.99 -11.29
CA GLY A 165 -10.19 10.93 -11.48
C GLY A 165 -10.59 9.97 -12.61
N GLY A 166 -9.74 8.98 -12.91
CA GLY A 166 -10.00 8.09 -14.04
C GLY A 166 -9.26 6.76 -14.01
N SER A 167 -9.87 5.78 -14.68
CA SER A 167 -9.24 4.51 -15.04
C SER A 167 -9.23 4.40 -16.57
N TYR A 168 -8.05 4.47 -17.18
CA TYR A 168 -7.88 4.55 -18.64
C TYR A 168 -6.64 3.79 -19.11
N ASP A 169 -6.62 3.38 -20.38
CA ASP A 169 -5.52 2.62 -20.99
C ASP A 169 -5.12 1.34 -20.22
N ASN A 170 -6.09 0.77 -19.50
CA ASN A 170 -5.93 -0.45 -18.73
C ASN A 170 -6.38 -1.65 -19.57
N THR A 171 -5.68 -2.76 -19.40
CA THR A 171 -5.97 -4.02 -20.09
C THR A 171 -6.29 -5.10 -19.06
N VAL A 172 -7.36 -5.86 -19.28
CA VAL A 172 -7.67 -7.08 -18.52
C VAL A 172 -7.61 -8.24 -19.50
N LEU A 173 -6.66 -9.14 -19.28
CA LEU A 173 -6.43 -10.31 -20.12
C LEU A 173 -6.99 -11.56 -19.43
N ASP A 174 -7.66 -12.41 -20.20
CA ASP A 174 -8.02 -13.76 -19.75
C ASP A 174 -6.79 -14.66 -19.67
N LYS A 175 -6.92 -15.81 -18.99
CA LYS A 175 -5.85 -16.83 -18.99
C LYS A 175 -5.71 -17.31 -20.43
N GLU A 176 -4.52 -17.19 -21.03
CA GLU A 176 -4.24 -17.80 -22.32
C GLU A 176 -4.74 -19.25 -22.29
N PRO A 177 -5.55 -19.69 -23.28
CA PRO A 177 -6.05 -21.04 -23.30
C PRO A 177 -4.84 -21.97 -23.26
N SER A 178 -4.75 -22.78 -22.21
CA SER A 178 -3.70 -23.78 -22.09
C SER A 178 -3.75 -24.64 -23.34
N VAL A 179 -2.75 -24.51 -24.21
CA VAL A 179 -2.61 -25.39 -25.37
C VAL A 179 -2.52 -26.81 -24.78
N PRO A 180 -3.47 -27.71 -25.08
CA PRO A 180 -3.41 -29.05 -24.53
C PRO A 180 -2.11 -29.71 -25.01
N GLU A 181 -1.28 -30.18 -24.08
CA GLU A 181 -0.15 -31.05 -24.42
C GLU A 181 -0.73 -32.32 -25.06
N GLY A 182 -0.44 -32.50 -26.35
CA GLY A 182 -0.90 -33.64 -27.15
C GLY A 182 0.02 -34.85 -27.07
#